data_AF-A0A4R4ZH78-F1
#
_entry.id   AF-A0A4R4ZH78-F1
#
_cell.length_a   1.000
_cell.length_b   1.000
_cell.length_c   1.000
_cell.angle_alpha   90.00
_cell.angle_beta   90.00
_cell.angle_gamma   90.00
#
_symmetry.space_group_name_H-M   'P 1'
#
loop_
_entity.id
_entity.type
_entity.pdbx_description
1 polymer ?
#
loop_
_entity_poly.entity_id
_entity_poly.type
_entity_poly.pdbx_seq_one_letter_code
_entity_poly.pdbx_strand_id
1 'polypeptide(L)'
;MPVHGTAGRPPLWERLRDHRSLLAVIAVAELVAVMVVSTVNTHDHIDGEVYRLGAKALLAGRDLYNGLPATESGLELPFIYPPFAAILFAPLALIPKAGSTAVIMLVSHLALIATLYVVLSASTFLRAHRDKVLLVTAAVLPLATISEPVLETITYAQINIVLMALVMIDCLWRTDGAKKLPYSRGLLIGLAAGIKLTPLVFLLLPLLRRDVRTIVVSLLTFLGTVLLGFALTFDNARRFWLQEMLASSNVSFGPKFTGDASTYAGNQSLRSLLSKMSTPSLTVVFGLLALLALVLAVVGMVHAVRQRDLPTAVTINAILGLLVSPISWSHHWVWAIPGLVLLLGAGYVRRNWGLLLAAAMTAGFFMMGPHWKMPQGDGLELTWNFFQQLIGNSYVYFGLAFLLYNAVLWWRSRRTVIDPGEAAPEAPRIAPVP
;
A
#
# COMPACT_ATOMS: atom_id res chain seq x y z
N MET A 1 -29.27 44.75 4.57
CA MET A 1 -29.16 43.45 3.86
C MET A 1 -28.59 42.43 4.84
N PRO A 2 -29.35 41.39 5.24
CA PRO A 2 -28.87 40.45 6.24
C PRO A 2 -27.85 39.48 5.64
N VAL A 3 -26.80 39.28 6.42
CA VAL A 3 -25.70 38.34 6.21
C VAL A 3 -26.28 36.93 6.09
N HIS A 4 -26.06 36.25 4.97
CA HIS A 4 -26.40 34.83 4.82
C HIS A 4 -25.65 34.02 5.89
N GLY A 5 -26.40 33.58 6.89
CA GLY A 5 -25.93 32.68 7.93
C GLY A 5 -25.38 31.40 7.30
N THR A 6 -24.20 31.00 7.76
CA THR A 6 -23.64 29.67 7.52
C THR A 6 -24.61 28.66 8.11
N ALA A 7 -25.47 28.05 7.28
CA ALA A 7 -26.28 26.92 7.68
C ALA A 7 -25.33 25.86 8.28
N GLY A 8 -25.45 25.64 9.60
CA GLY A 8 -24.67 24.64 10.30
C GLY A 8 -24.91 23.30 9.62
N ARG A 9 -23.84 22.61 9.24
CA ARG A 9 -23.95 21.24 8.72
C ARG A 9 -24.72 20.40 9.75
N PRO A 10 -25.79 19.68 9.34
CA PRO A 10 -26.56 18.88 10.29
C PRO A 10 -25.63 17.91 11.02
N PRO A 11 -25.84 17.68 12.32
CA PRO A 11 -25.01 16.80 13.14
C PRO A 11 -24.93 15.39 12.54
N LEU A 12 -23.82 14.69 12.82
CA LEU A 12 -23.52 13.38 12.21
C LEU A 12 -24.68 12.38 12.39
N TRP A 13 -25.34 12.38 13.54
CA TRP A 13 -26.43 11.45 13.84
C TRP A 13 -27.67 11.66 12.96
N GLU A 14 -27.98 12.90 12.53
CA GLU A 14 -29.10 13.17 11.61
C GLU A 14 -28.81 12.60 10.21
N ARG A 15 -27.58 12.77 9.74
CA ARG A 15 -27.14 12.23 8.44
C ARG A 15 -27.14 10.70 8.40
N LEU A 16 -26.82 10.06 9.53
CA LEU A 16 -26.82 8.61 9.64
C LEU A 16 -28.25 8.04 9.74
N ARG A 17 -29.20 8.82 10.28
CA ARG A 17 -30.61 8.40 10.44
C ARG A 17 -31.27 8.08 9.10
N ASP A 18 -31.01 8.89 8.08
CA ASP A 18 -31.57 8.70 6.73
C ASP A 18 -30.98 7.47 6.00
N HIS A 19 -29.85 6.95 6.49
CA HIS A 19 -29.15 5.80 5.92
C HIS A 19 -29.15 4.58 6.86
N ARG A 20 -29.97 4.55 7.92
CA ARG A 20 -29.94 3.51 8.95
C ARG A 20 -29.98 2.07 8.40
N SER A 21 -30.82 1.80 7.40
CA SER A 21 -30.97 0.46 6.83
C SER A 21 -29.73 0.07 6.02
N LEU A 22 -29.18 1.02 5.24
CA LEU A 22 -27.96 0.82 4.48
C LEU A 22 -26.76 0.61 5.42
N LEU A 23 -26.66 1.40 6.48
CA LEU A 23 -25.60 1.26 7.49
C LEU A 23 -25.70 -0.07 8.24
N ALA A 24 -26.92 -0.56 8.52
CA ALA A 24 -27.12 -1.88 9.09
C ALA A 24 -26.65 -2.99 8.13
N VAL A 25 -27.00 -2.91 6.85
CA VAL A 25 -26.52 -3.85 5.83
C VAL A 25 -25.00 -3.82 5.72
N ILE A 26 -24.39 -2.64 5.71
CA ILE A 26 -22.93 -2.48 5.68
C ILE A 26 -22.28 -3.06 6.94
N ALA A 27 -22.84 -2.79 8.11
CA ALA A 27 -22.31 -3.32 9.38
C ALA A 27 -22.39 -4.85 9.44
N VAL A 28 -23.49 -5.43 8.95
CA VAL A 28 -23.62 -6.89 8.82
C VAL A 28 -22.62 -7.44 7.80
N ALA A 29 -22.47 -6.80 6.64
CA ALA A 29 -21.49 -7.20 5.63
C ALA A 29 -20.05 -7.14 6.18
N GLU A 30 -19.71 -6.10 6.94
CA GLU A 30 -18.41 -5.98 7.59
C GLU A 30 -18.21 -7.04 8.66
N LEU A 31 -19.22 -7.29 9.49
CA LEU A 31 -19.16 -8.34 10.51
C LEU A 31 -18.91 -9.70 9.84
N VAL A 32 -19.61 -10.00 8.74
CA VAL A 32 -19.37 -11.21 7.96
C VAL A 32 -17.96 -11.23 7.38
N ALA A 33 -17.48 -10.12 6.80
CA ALA A 33 -16.13 -10.02 6.26
C ALA A 33 -15.05 -10.29 7.31
N VAL A 34 -15.16 -9.66 8.49
CA VAL A 34 -14.25 -9.89 9.62
C VAL A 34 -14.34 -11.33 10.11
N MET A 35 -15.54 -11.91 10.22
CA MET A 35 -15.70 -13.31 10.60
C MET A 35 -15.04 -14.26 9.59
N VAL A 36 -15.26 -14.05 8.29
CA VAL A 36 -14.61 -14.84 7.23
C VAL A 36 -13.09 -14.78 7.35
N VAL A 37 -12.52 -13.57 7.42
CA VAL A 37 -11.06 -13.42 7.47
C VAL A 37 -10.46 -13.90 8.79
N SER A 38 -11.20 -13.82 9.91
CA SER A 38 -10.73 -14.29 11.22
C SER A 38 -10.85 -15.81 11.41
N THR A 39 -11.75 -16.46 10.68
CA THR A 39 -11.95 -17.93 10.74
C THR A 39 -11.07 -18.67 9.75
N VAL A 40 -10.69 -18.02 8.65
CA VAL A 40 -9.72 -18.52 7.70
C VAL A 40 -8.33 -18.29 8.30
N ASN A 41 -7.70 -19.33 8.84
CA ASN A 41 -6.33 -19.28 9.33
C ASN A 41 -5.42 -20.18 8.46
N THR A 42 -5.27 -19.82 7.19
CA THR A 42 -4.47 -20.60 6.22
C THR A 42 -2.97 -20.58 6.50
N HIS A 43 -2.49 -19.61 7.29
CA HIS A 43 -1.06 -19.33 7.47
C HIS A 43 -0.60 -19.31 8.93
N ASP A 44 -1.42 -19.79 9.87
CA ASP A 44 -1.11 -19.92 11.30
C ASP A 44 -0.56 -18.66 12.00
N HIS A 45 -0.80 -17.49 11.41
CA HIS A 45 -0.28 -16.21 11.88
C HIS A 45 1.25 -16.19 12.03
N ILE A 46 1.97 -16.91 11.15
CA ILE A 46 3.41 -17.15 11.29
C ILE A 46 4.24 -15.86 11.31
N ASP A 47 3.87 -14.80 10.58
CA ASP A 47 4.63 -13.55 10.61
C ASP A 47 4.43 -12.79 11.92
N GLY A 48 3.19 -12.78 12.43
CA GLY A 48 2.88 -12.29 13.77
C GLY A 48 3.66 -13.03 14.87
N GLU A 49 3.87 -14.33 14.67
CA GLU A 49 4.70 -15.14 15.55
C GLU A 49 6.18 -14.77 15.47
N VAL A 50 6.73 -14.56 14.26
CA VAL A 50 8.11 -14.07 14.07
C VAL A 50 8.32 -12.73 14.77
N TYR A 51 7.35 -11.81 14.74
CA TYR A 51 7.43 -10.56 15.51
C TYR A 51 7.58 -10.80 17.01
N ARG A 52 6.80 -11.74 17.56
CA ARG A 52 6.89 -12.10 18.98
C ARG A 52 8.20 -12.80 19.29
N LEU A 53 8.70 -13.67 18.42
CA LEU A 53 9.94 -14.41 18.63
C LEU A 53 11.14 -13.45 18.64
N GLY A 54 11.21 -12.51 17.69
CA GLY A 54 12.22 -11.44 17.70
C GLY A 54 12.11 -10.56 18.94
N ALA A 55 10.90 -10.16 19.33
CA ALA A 55 10.67 -9.41 20.56
C ALA A 55 11.07 -10.18 21.84
N LYS A 56 10.81 -11.49 21.92
CA LYS A 56 11.26 -12.35 23.02
C LYS A 56 12.79 -12.46 23.05
N ALA A 57 13.42 -12.62 21.90
CA ALA A 57 14.88 -12.65 21.79
C ALA A 57 15.49 -11.32 22.28
N LEU A 58 14.92 -10.18 21.88
CA LEU A 58 15.31 -8.85 22.38
C LEU A 58 15.22 -8.77 23.90
N LEU A 59 14.06 -9.14 24.47
CA LEU A 59 13.83 -9.09 25.92
C LEU A 59 14.76 -10.04 26.71
N ALA A 60 15.18 -11.14 26.10
CA ALA A 60 16.13 -12.09 26.66
C ALA A 60 17.61 -11.72 26.41
N GLY A 61 17.89 -10.58 25.75
CA GLY A 61 19.25 -10.17 25.39
C GLY A 61 19.94 -11.09 24.38
N ARG A 62 19.17 -11.77 23.52
CA ARG A 62 19.67 -12.73 22.51
C ARG A 62 19.81 -12.07 21.13
N ASP A 63 20.48 -12.79 20.23
CA ASP A 63 20.58 -12.42 18.81
C ASP A 63 19.19 -12.50 18.15
N LEU A 64 18.83 -11.47 17.38
CA LEU A 64 17.54 -11.40 16.66
C LEU A 64 17.55 -12.17 15.35
N TYR A 65 18.72 -12.29 14.72
CA TYR A 65 18.88 -12.69 13.33
C TYR A 65 19.32 -14.15 13.19
N ASN A 66 19.89 -14.75 14.24
CA ASN A 66 20.29 -16.15 14.27
C ASN A 66 19.70 -16.93 15.45
N GLY A 67 19.29 -18.16 15.17
CA GLY A 67 18.87 -19.11 16.20
C GLY A 67 17.54 -18.77 16.86
N LEU A 68 16.64 -18.10 16.14
CA LEU A 68 15.25 -18.02 16.57
C LEU A 68 14.63 -19.42 16.58
N PRO A 69 13.79 -19.74 17.58
CA PRO A 69 13.13 -21.03 17.61
C PRO A 69 12.14 -21.16 16.45
N ALA A 70 11.83 -22.40 16.07
CA ALA A 70 10.74 -22.67 15.13
C ALA A 70 9.41 -22.10 15.65
N THR A 71 8.55 -21.67 14.73
CA THR A 71 7.17 -21.31 15.03
C THR A 71 6.38 -22.51 15.56
N GLU A 72 5.22 -22.27 16.16
CA GLU A 72 4.27 -23.32 16.58
C GLU A 72 3.88 -24.26 15.43
N SER A 73 3.95 -23.78 14.17
CA SER A 73 3.73 -24.57 12.96
C SER A 73 4.95 -25.33 12.45
N GLY A 74 6.06 -25.31 13.21
CA GLY A 74 7.31 -26.02 12.92
C GLY A 74 8.20 -25.35 11.87
N LEU A 75 7.99 -24.06 11.56
CA LEU A 75 8.78 -23.34 10.57
C LEU A 75 9.88 -22.51 11.22
N GLU A 76 11.12 -22.66 10.76
CA GLU A 76 12.22 -21.78 11.12
C GLU A 76 12.23 -20.60 10.15
N LEU A 77 11.76 -19.43 10.63
CA LEU A 77 11.64 -18.22 9.83
C LEU A 77 12.57 -17.13 10.38
N PRO A 78 13.35 -16.45 9.54
CA PRO A 78 14.26 -15.41 9.99
C PRO A 78 13.52 -14.12 10.34
N PHE A 79 14.05 -13.39 11.32
CA PHE A 79 13.62 -12.01 11.58
C PHE A 79 14.33 -11.06 10.62
N ILE A 80 13.60 -10.50 9.66
CA ILE A 80 14.17 -9.69 8.57
C ILE A 80 13.93 -8.18 8.74
N TYR A 81 13.65 -7.73 9.96
CA TYR A 81 13.26 -6.36 10.25
C TYR A 81 14.36 -5.59 11.00
N PRO A 82 14.38 -4.25 10.91
CA PRO A 82 15.27 -3.43 11.73
C PRO A 82 15.01 -3.67 13.23
N PRO A 83 16.02 -3.50 14.11
CA PRO A 83 15.86 -3.74 15.55
C PRO A 83 14.75 -2.91 16.20
N PHE A 84 14.44 -1.73 15.65
CA PHE A 84 13.31 -0.91 16.10
C PHE A 84 11.98 -1.66 16.04
N ALA A 85 11.79 -2.56 15.07
CA ALA A 85 10.59 -3.38 14.99
C ALA A 85 10.48 -4.33 16.21
N ALA A 86 11.57 -4.99 16.61
CA ALA A 86 11.57 -5.86 17.79
C ALA A 86 11.27 -5.08 19.08
N ILE A 87 11.79 -3.84 19.19
CA ILE A 87 11.49 -2.93 20.29
C ILE A 87 10.00 -2.57 20.31
N LEU A 88 9.44 -2.21 19.16
CA LEU A 88 8.02 -1.86 19.02
C LEU A 88 7.10 -3.05 19.34
N PHE A 89 7.50 -4.27 18.96
CA PHE A 89 6.75 -5.50 19.19
C PHE A 89 6.97 -6.12 20.57
N ALA A 90 7.86 -5.57 21.40
CA ALA A 90 8.12 -6.05 22.76
C ALA A 90 6.84 -6.29 23.60
N PRO A 91 5.82 -5.40 23.59
CA PRO A 91 4.58 -5.64 24.33
C PRO A 91 3.81 -6.89 23.86
N LEU A 92 3.89 -7.23 22.57
CA LEU A 92 3.20 -8.41 22.00
C LEU A 92 3.82 -9.72 22.48
N ALA A 93 5.11 -9.72 22.84
CA ALA A 93 5.78 -10.88 23.41
C ALA A 93 5.33 -11.22 24.83
N LEU A 94 4.73 -10.26 25.55
CA LEU A 94 4.31 -10.40 26.96
C LEU A 94 2.93 -11.07 27.12
N ILE A 95 2.18 -11.23 26.03
CA ILE A 95 0.83 -11.81 26.02
C ILE A 95 0.81 -13.11 25.21
N PRO A 96 -0.19 -14.01 25.36
CA PRO A 96 -0.28 -15.24 24.58
C PRO A 96 -0.43 -15.05 23.06
N LYS A 97 -0.08 -16.08 22.25
CA LYS A 97 -0.43 -16.32 20.82
C LYS A 97 -1.62 -15.47 20.33
N ALA A 98 -2.78 -15.96 20.75
CA ALA A 98 -4.07 -15.43 20.36
C ALA A 98 -4.24 -13.94 20.71
N GLY A 99 -3.72 -13.51 21.86
CA GLY A 99 -3.83 -12.12 22.31
C GLY A 99 -3.08 -11.15 21.40
N SER A 100 -1.83 -11.46 21.02
CA SER A 100 -1.09 -10.60 20.08
C SER A 100 -1.71 -10.58 18.69
N THR A 101 -2.18 -11.74 18.22
CA THR A 101 -2.86 -11.85 16.93
C THR A 101 -4.10 -10.97 16.92
N ALA A 102 -4.95 -11.05 17.94
CA ALA A 102 -6.13 -10.21 18.07
C ALA A 102 -5.79 -8.70 18.08
N VAL A 103 -4.72 -8.30 18.78
CA VAL A 103 -4.24 -6.90 18.78
C VAL A 103 -3.80 -6.47 17.38
N ILE A 104 -2.98 -7.28 16.69
CA ILE A 104 -2.53 -6.96 15.32
C ILE A 104 -3.72 -6.84 14.38
N MET A 105 -4.66 -7.79 14.42
CA MET A 105 -5.86 -7.78 13.58
C MET A 105 -6.71 -6.54 13.82
N LEU A 106 -6.96 -6.19 15.08
CA LEU A 106 -7.71 -5.00 15.45
C LEU A 106 -7.03 -3.72 14.94
N VAL A 107 -5.73 -3.57 15.19
CA VAL A 107 -4.98 -2.39 14.75
C VAL A 107 -4.93 -2.30 13.23
N SER A 108 -4.71 -3.42 12.53
CA SER A 108 -4.74 -3.49 11.06
C SER A 108 -6.12 -3.13 10.50
N HIS A 109 -7.21 -3.58 11.12
CA HIS A 109 -8.55 -3.24 10.69
C HIS A 109 -8.87 -1.75 10.88
N LEU A 110 -8.51 -1.17 12.03
CA LEU A 110 -8.62 0.28 12.26
C LEU A 110 -7.75 1.08 11.27
N ALA A 111 -6.56 0.59 10.96
CA ALA A 111 -5.66 1.17 9.95
C ALA A 111 -6.26 1.12 8.54
N LEU A 112 -6.99 0.05 8.19
CA LEU A 112 -7.71 -0.05 6.92
C LEU A 112 -8.82 1.00 6.81
N ILE A 113 -9.64 1.12 7.87
CA ILE A 113 -10.70 2.14 7.97
C ILE A 113 -10.09 3.54 7.82
N ALA A 114 -9.03 3.83 8.58
CA ALA A 114 -8.35 5.11 8.53
C ALA A 114 -7.85 5.39 7.10
N THR A 115 -7.16 4.43 6.47
CA THR A 115 -6.65 4.56 5.10
C THR A 115 -7.75 4.90 4.10
N LEU A 116 -8.82 4.11 4.07
CA LEU A 116 -9.94 4.33 3.17
C LEU A 116 -10.55 5.71 3.39
N TYR A 117 -10.78 6.10 4.65
CA TYR A 117 -11.29 7.42 4.98
C TYR A 117 -10.38 8.54 4.51
N VAL A 118 -9.06 8.44 4.73
CA VAL A 118 -8.11 9.49 4.31
C VAL A 118 -8.05 9.60 2.78
N VAL A 119 -7.97 8.46 2.09
CA VAL A 119 -7.91 8.40 0.63
C VAL A 119 -9.18 8.97 0.00
N LEU A 120 -10.35 8.55 0.47
CA LEU A 120 -11.65 9.05 0.00
C LEU A 120 -11.87 10.52 0.38
N SER A 121 -11.41 10.94 1.56
CA SER A 121 -11.41 12.35 1.95
C SER A 121 -10.56 13.19 1.00
N ALA A 122 -9.37 12.73 0.65
CA ALA A 122 -8.44 13.47 -0.20
C ALA A 122 -8.73 13.31 -1.70
N SER A 123 -9.70 12.46 -2.09
CA SER A 123 -10.00 12.19 -3.49
C SER A 123 -10.61 13.40 -4.19
N THR A 124 -10.33 13.52 -5.48
CA THR A 124 -10.85 14.61 -6.32
C THR A 124 -12.37 14.49 -6.54
N PHE A 125 -12.89 13.26 -6.60
CA PHE A 125 -14.30 12.98 -6.90
C PHE A 125 -15.25 13.14 -5.70
N LEU A 126 -14.76 13.08 -4.45
CA LEU A 126 -15.56 13.37 -3.24
C LEU A 126 -15.29 14.74 -2.63
N ARG A 127 -14.44 15.57 -3.26
CA ARG A 127 -14.08 16.89 -2.73
C ARG A 127 -15.31 17.78 -2.48
N ALA A 128 -16.33 17.72 -3.34
CA ALA A 128 -17.59 18.46 -3.22
C ALA A 128 -18.64 17.76 -2.34
N HIS A 129 -18.44 16.47 -2.01
CA HIS A 129 -19.38 15.62 -1.27
C HIS A 129 -18.75 15.06 0.01
N ARG A 130 -18.11 15.95 0.78
CA ARG A 130 -17.39 15.59 2.02
C ARG A 130 -18.29 14.93 3.06
N ASP A 131 -19.58 15.22 3.01
CA ASP A 131 -20.63 14.59 3.81
C ASP A 131 -20.79 13.09 3.53
N LYS A 132 -20.50 12.64 2.32
CA LYS A 132 -20.64 11.24 1.89
C LYS A 132 -19.41 10.38 2.16
N VAL A 133 -18.27 10.98 2.52
CA VAL A 133 -16.99 10.25 2.67
C VAL A 133 -17.09 9.11 3.67
N LEU A 134 -17.74 9.33 4.82
CA LEU A 134 -17.93 8.27 5.82
C LEU A 134 -18.78 7.12 5.29
N LEU A 135 -19.88 7.43 4.59
CA LEU A 135 -20.77 6.42 4.02
C LEU A 135 -20.06 5.60 2.92
N VAL A 136 -19.32 6.27 2.02
CA VAL A 136 -18.55 5.58 0.98
C VAL A 136 -17.42 4.75 1.58
N THR A 137 -16.75 5.24 2.63
CA THR A 137 -15.75 4.46 3.38
C THR A 137 -16.37 3.19 3.93
N ALA A 138 -17.51 3.31 4.61
CA ALA A 138 -18.20 2.17 5.18
C ALA A 138 -18.65 1.18 4.09
N ALA A 139 -19.15 1.67 2.95
CA ALA A 139 -19.61 0.81 1.85
C ALA A 139 -18.47 0.03 1.16
N VAL A 140 -17.25 0.61 1.11
CA VAL A 140 -16.08 -0.03 0.50
C VAL A 140 -15.39 -1.00 1.45
N LEU A 141 -15.51 -0.79 2.77
CA LEU A 141 -14.76 -1.52 3.79
C LEU A 141 -14.94 -3.06 3.70
N PRO A 142 -16.15 -3.64 3.57
CA PRO A 142 -16.30 -5.10 3.54
C PRO A 142 -15.57 -5.73 2.36
N LEU A 143 -15.61 -5.08 1.20
CA LEU A 143 -14.90 -5.53 0.00
C LEU A 143 -13.39 -5.43 0.19
N ALA A 144 -12.90 -4.35 0.80
CA ALA A 144 -11.48 -4.22 1.13
C ALA A 144 -11.03 -5.30 2.13
N THR A 145 -11.82 -5.56 3.18
CA THR A 145 -11.54 -6.57 4.21
C THR A 145 -11.38 -7.97 3.60
N ILE A 146 -12.26 -8.38 2.70
CA ILE A 146 -12.19 -9.72 2.07
C ILE A 146 -11.25 -9.82 0.86
N SER A 147 -10.67 -8.70 0.41
CA SER A 147 -9.71 -8.74 -0.70
C SER A 147 -8.49 -9.56 -0.32
N GLU A 148 -7.94 -10.32 -1.27
CA GLU A 148 -6.84 -11.25 -1.00
C GLU A 148 -5.65 -10.58 -0.30
N PRO A 149 -5.15 -9.39 -0.68
CA PRO A 149 -4.02 -8.80 0.01
C PRO A 149 -4.29 -8.49 1.48
N VAL A 150 -5.54 -8.15 1.83
CA VAL A 150 -5.95 -7.91 3.22
C VAL A 150 -6.17 -9.20 3.95
N LEU A 151 -6.88 -10.15 3.33
CA LEU A 151 -7.10 -11.48 3.89
C LEU A 151 -5.75 -12.11 4.25
N GLU A 152 -4.82 -12.16 3.30
CA GLU A 152 -3.47 -12.66 3.53
C GLU A 152 -2.75 -11.87 4.62
N THR A 153 -2.81 -10.54 4.60
CA THR A 153 -2.20 -9.73 5.68
C THR A 153 -2.74 -10.13 7.06
N ILE A 154 -4.04 -10.40 7.17
CA ILE A 154 -4.65 -10.81 8.43
C ILE A 154 -4.27 -12.24 8.81
N THR A 155 -4.30 -13.20 7.88
CA THR A 155 -3.98 -14.61 8.16
C THR A 155 -2.51 -14.84 8.50
N TYR A 156 -1.61 -14.00 8.00
CA TYR A 156 -0.21 -13.96 8.46
C TYR A 156 -0.01 -13.17 9.76
N ALA A 157 -1.02 -12.43 10.24
CA ALA A 157 -0.88 -11.39 11.26
C ALA A 157 0.23 -10.37 10.93
N GLN A 158 0.25 -9.92 9.68
CA GLN A 158 1.15 -8.92 9.12
C GLN A 158 0.73 -7.49 9.46
N ILE A 159 1.71 -6.57 9.44
CA ILE A 159 1.52 -5.15 9.78
C ILE A 159 1.46 -4.22 8.56
N ASN A 160 1.42 -4.77 7.34
CA ASN A 160 1.53 -3.96 6.11
C ASN A 160 0.40 -2.93 5.97
N ILE A 161 -0.81 -3.24 6.45
CA ILE A 161 -1.93 -2.29 6.47
C ILE A 161 -1.65 -1.12 7.42
N VAL A 162 -1.00 -1.38 8.55
CA VAL A 162 -0.57 -0.34 9.50
C VAL A 162 0.47 0.57 8.85
N LEU A 163 1.47 0.01 8.16
CA LEU A 163 2.48 0.79 7.44
C LEU A 163 1.85 1.63 6.32
N MET A 164 0.89 1.07 5.57
CA MET A 164 0.12 1.80 4.57
C MET A 164 -0.64 2.97 5.21
N ALA A 165 -1.33 2.74 6.33
CA ALA A 165 -2.06 3.79 7.03
C ALA A 165 -1.15 4.90 7.53
N LEU A 166 0.00 4.58 8.12
CA LEU A 166 0.99 5.57 8.55
C LEU A 166 1.39 6.51 7.41
N VAL A 167 1.76 5.93 6.26
CA VAL A 167 2.14 6.70 5.07
C VAL A 167 0.96 7.50 4.50
N MET A 168 -0.20 6.88 4.34
CA MET A 168 -1.40 7.53 3.77
C MET A 168 -1.86 8.70 4.65
N ILE A 169 -1.89 8.54 5.97
CA ILE A 169 -2.21 9.60 6.92
C ILE A 169 -1.17 10.74 6.79
N ASP A 170 0.12 10.42 6.77
CA ASP A 170 1.19 11.43 6.68
C ASP A 170 1.14 12.23 5.37
N CYS A 171 0.72 11.58 4.28
CA CYS A 171 0.66 12.21 2.97
C CYS A 171 -0.65 12.98 2.73
N LEU A 172 -1.78 12.48 3.25
CA LEU A 172 -3.11 12.89 2.79
C LEU A 172 -3.99 13.50 3.88
N TRP A 173 -3.71 13.26 5.16
CA TRP A 173 -4.58 13.78 6.22
C TRP A 173 -4.57 15.31 6.23
N ARG A 174 -5.76 15.89 6.09
CA ARG A 174 -6.04 17.34 6.15
C ARG A 174 -5.07 18.20 5.33
N THR A 175 -4.66 17.72 4.16
CA THR A 175 -3.86 18.50 3.20
C THR A 175 -4.55 19.80 2.77
N ASP A 176 -5.89 19.79 2.71
CA ASP A 176 -6.71 20.91 2.28
C ASP A 176 -7.41 21.66 3.45
N GLY A 177 -7.05 21.38 4.71
CA GLY A 177 -7.81 21.81 5.90
C GLY A 177 -7.18 22.97 6.69
N ALA A 178 -8.02 23.76 7.38
CA ALA A 178 -7.59 24.87 8.25
C ALA A 178 -6.83 24.43 9.52
N LYS A 179 -7.01 23.18 9.97
CA LYS A 179 -6.31 22.62 11.15
C LYS A 179 -5.07 21.84 10.69
N LYS A 180 -3.89 22.35 11.07
CA LYS A 180 -2.61 21.66 10.89
C LYS A 180 -2.61 20.34 11.67
N LEU A 181 -1.85 19.36 11.18
CA LEU A 181 -1.54 18.15 11.95
C LEU A 181 -0.83 18.54 13.26
N PRO A 182 -1.01 17.77 14.35
CA PRO A 182 -0.30 18.01 15.60
C PRO A 182 1.20 17.69 15.51
N TYR A 183 1.66 17.12 14.39
CA TYR A 183 3.05 16.79 14.09
C TYR A 183 3.44 17.26 12.68
N SER A 184 4.75 17.32 12.41
CA SER A 184 5.28 17.64 11.08
C SER A 184 5.15 16.43 10.14
N ARG A 185 4.74 16.68 8.88
CA ARG A 185 4.73 15.65 7.84
C ARG A 185 6.13 15.04 7.69
N GLY A 186 6.17 13.73 7.44
CA GLY A 186 7.38 12.94 7.36
C GLY A 186 7.61 12.09 8.61
N LEU A 187 7.03 12.45 9.76
CA LEU A 187 7.16 11.69 11.00
C LEU A 187 6.70 10.24 10.81
N LEU A 188 5.50 10.03 10.27
CA LEU A 188 4.96 8.67 10.16
C LEU A 188 5.62 7.88 9.04
N ILE A 189 6.06 8.53 7.95
CA ILE A 189 6.89 7.88 6.93
C ILE A 189 8.21 7.39 7.54
N GLY A 190 8.88 8.21 8.34
CA GLY A 190 10.13 7.84 9.02
C GLY A 190 9.95 6.72 10.05
N LEU A 191 8.87 6.75 10.84
CA LEU A 191 8.51 5.65 11.75
C LEU A 191 8.23 4.35 10.99
N ALA A 192 7.44 4.42 9.91
CA ALA A 192 7.14 3.26 9.08
C ALA A 192 8.42 2.66 8.47
N ALA A 193 9.34 3.50 7.99
CA ALA A 193 10.68 3.12 7.52
C ALA A 193 11.54 2.45 8.60
N GLY A 194 11.42 2.90 9.85
CA GLY A 194 12.10 2.29 10.99
C GLY A 194 11.58 0.89 11.33
N ILE A 195 10.30 0.62 11.08
CA ILE A 195 9.68 -0.70 11.31
C ILE A 195 10.01 -1.67 10.16
N LYS A 196 9.96 -1.19 8.92
CA LYS A 196 10.28 -1.95 7.72
C LYS A 196 10.89 -0.97 6.72
N LEU A 197 11.98 -1.30 6.05
CA LEU A 197 12.73 -0.29 5.25
C LEU A 197 11.96 0.24 4.02
N THR A 198 10.98 -0.53 3.52
CA THR A 198 10.27 -0.27 2.26
C THR A 198 9.59 1.10 2.15
N PRO A 199 9.02 1.72 3.20
CA PRO A 199 8.40 3.04 3.13
C PRO A 199 9.36 4.19 2.79
N LEU A 200 10.69 4.00 2.79
CA LEU A 200 11.61 5.03 2.29
C LEU A 200 11.37 5.40 0.82
N VAL A 201 10.78 4.51 0.01
CA VAL A 201 10.36 4.83 -1.37
C VAL A 201 9.38 6.01 -1.41
N PHE A 202 8.63 6.26 -0.34
CA PHE A 202 7.70 7.38 -0.26
C PHE A 202 8.38 8.76 -0.24
N LEU A 203 9.70 8.83 0.00
CA LEU A 203 10.48 10.07 -0.14
C LEU A 203 10.49 10.62 -1.58
N LEU A 204 10.18 9.78 -2.59
CA LEU A 204 10.01 10.24 -3.96
C LEU A 204 8.89 11.29 -4.09
N LEU A 205 7.80 11.18 -3.32
CA LEU A 205 6.70 12.15 -3.38
C LEU A 205 7.11 13.57 -2.91
N PRO A 206 7.63 13.78 -1.70
CA PRO A 206 8.11 15.09 -1.29
C PRO A 206 9.30 15.56 -2.13
N LEU A 207 10.15 14.67 -2.65
CA LEU A 207 11.21 15.02 -3.61
C LEU A 207 10.64 15.68 -4.88
N LEU A 208 9.64 15.05 -5.52
CA LEU A 208 8.97 15.61 -6.69
C LEU A 208 8.22 16.92 -6.40
N ARG A 209 7.78 17.10 -5.14
CA ARG A 209 7.14 18.32 -4.66
C ARG A 209 8.12 19.38 -4.16
N ARG A 210 9.43 19.09 -4.13
CA ARG A 210 10.48 19.91 -3.51
C ARG A 210 10.20 20.25 -2.04
N ASP A 211 9.50 19.37 -1.34
CA ASP A 211 9.19 19.50 0.09
C ASP A 211 10.35 18.96 0.93
N VAL A 212 11.42 19.74 1.01
CA VAL A 212 12.64 19.40 1.75
C VAL A 212 12.34 19.17 3.23
N ARG A 213 11.39 19.92 3.80
CA ARG A 213 11.00 19.75 5.21
C ARG A 213 10.49 18.34 5.48
N THR A 214 9.55 17.84 4.66
CA THR A 214 9.03 16.48 4.81
C THR A 214 10.13 15.44 4.65
N ILE A 215 11.06 15.62 3.69
CA ILE A 215 12.22 14.72 3.53
C ILE A 215 13.08 14.69 4.79
N VAL A 216 13.47 15.86 5.30
CA VAL A 216 14.33 15.97 6.48
C VAL A 216 13.65 15.37 7.71
N VAL A 217 12.37 15.67 7.95
CA VAL A 217 11.63 15.10 9.09
C VAL A 217 11.54 13.57 8.98
N SER A 218 11.27 13.02 7.79
CA SER A 218 11.27 11.57 7.57
C SER A 218 12.62 10.94 7.88
N LEU A 219 13.71 11.52 7.36
CA LEU A 219 15.06 10.99 7.55
C LEU A 219 15.52 11.11 9.01
N LEU A 220 15.22 12.22 9.69
CA LEU A 220 15.54 12.39 11.11
C LEU A 220 14.74 11.43 11.99
N THR A 221 13.46 11.22 11.68
CA THR A 221 12.62 10.27 12.42
C THR A 221 13.12 8.85 12.22
N PHE A 222 13.39 8.45 10.98
CA PHE A 222 14.01 7.17 10.65
C PHE A 222 15.35 7.00 11.39
N LEU A 223 16.25 7.99 11.30
CA LEU A 223 17.52 7.96 12.02
C LEU A 223 17.32 7.82 13.54
N GLY A 224 16.32 8.48 14.12
CA GLY A 224 15.95 8.29 15.52
C GLY A 224 15.60 6.84 15.86
N THR A 225 14.88 6.14 14.99
CA THR A 225 14.59 4.70 15.18
C THR A 225 15.85 3.83 15.09
N VAL A 226 16.78 4.18 14.19
CA VAL A 226 18.08 3.50 14.04
C VAL A 226 18.92 3.68 15.30
N LEU A 227 19.05 4.92 15.79
CA LEU A 227 19.81 5.25 16.99
C LEU A 227 19.21 4.59 18.23
N LEU A 228 17.88 4.51 18.33
CA LEU A 228 17.23 3.77 19.41
C LEU A 228 17.58 2.28 19.38
N GLY A 229 17.67 1.69 18.18
CA GLY A 229 18.17 0.32 17.99
C GLY A 229 19.59 0.15 18.50
N PHE A 230 20.52 1.05 18.15
CA PHE A 230 21.89 1.01 18.66
C PHE A 230 21.99 1.22 20.17
N ALA A 231 21.14 2.08 20.74
CA ALA A 231 21.14 2.39 22.17
C ALA A 231 20.63 1.20 23.01
N LEU A 232 19.63 0.46 22.53
CA LEU A 232 19.00 -0.63 23.28
C LEU A 232 19.55 -2.01 22.94
N THR A 233 20.07 -2.21 21.73
CA THR A 233 20.53 -3.51 21.24
C THR A 233 21.68 -3.36 20.23
N PHE A 234 22.80 -2.84 20.71
CA PHE A 234 23.95 -2.44 19.88
C PHE A 234 24.41 -3.52 18.90
N ASP A 235 24.64 -4.75 19.37
CA ASP A 235 25.16 -5.83 18.54
C ASP A 235 24.17 -6.26 17.45
N ASN A 236 22.88 -6.35 17.79
CA ASN A 236 21.82 -6.64 16.82
C ASN A 236 21.71 -5.50 15.79
N ALA A 237 21.77 -4.23 16.21
CA ALA A 237 21.75 -3.09 15.30
C ALA A 237 22.96 -3.07 14.36
N ARG A 238 24.17 -3.27 14.90
CA ARG A 238 25.40 -3.39 14.12
C ARG A 238 25.28 -4.51 13.08
N ARG A 239 24.80 -5.68 13.50
CA ARG A 239 24.62 -6.84 12.62
C ARG A 239 23.64 -6.54 11.50
N PHE A 240 22.47 -6.00 11.83
CA PHE A 240 21.45 -5.67 10.84
C PHE A 240 21.97 -4.72 9.76
N TRP A 241 22.51 -3.57 10.17
CA TRP A 241 22.89 -2.51 9.24
C TRP A 241 24.15 -2.83 8.42
N LEU A 242 25.07 -3.64 8.96
CA LEU A 242 26.34 -3.96 8.30
C LEU A 242 26.36 -5.33 7.60
N GLN A 243 25.45 -6.24 7.96
CA GLN A 243 25.44 -7.61 7.43
C GLN A 243 24.08 -7.96 6.83
N GLU A 244 23.02 -8.05 7.64
CA GLU A 244 21.74 -8.61 7.20
C GLU A 244 21.08 -7.77 6.08
N MET A 245 21.15 -6.44 6.18
CA MET A 245 20.61 -5.55 5.14
C MET A 245 21.39 -5.66 3.81
N LEU A 246 22.68 -5.97 3.87
CA LEU A 246 23.54 -6.09 2.68
C LEU A 246 23.57 -7.51 2.11
N ALA A 247 23.19 -8.51 2.91
CA ALA A 247 23.06 -9.91 2.55
C ALA A 247 21.96 -10.08 1.49
N SER A 248 22.34 -9.83 0.24
CA SER A 248 21.47 -9.77 -0.91
C SER A 248 21.35 -11.15 -1.55
N SER A 249 20.81 -12.18 -0.88
CA SER A 249 20.29 -13.41 -1.53
C SER A 249 19.92 -14.51 -0.53
N ASN A 250 18.86 -15.24 -0.89
CA ASN A 250 18.45 -16.54 -0.33
C ASN A 250 17.81 -16.51 1.06
N VAL A 251 16.70 -15.77 1.19
CA VAL A 251 15.77 -16.05 2.28
C VAL A 251 15.03 -17.35 1.92
N SER A 252 15.52 -18.46 2.48
CA SER A 252 14.83 -19.75 2.47
C SER A 252 13.84 -19.78 3.64
N PHE A 253 12.56 -20.07 3.36
CA PHE A 253 11.49 -20.03 4.35
C PHE A 253 11.13 -21.44 4.85
N GLY A 254 12.09 -22.07 5.54
CA GLY A 254 11.87 -23.29 6.34
C GLY A 254 11.59 -24.59 5.55
N PRO A 255 11.42 -25.72 6.25
CA PRO A 255 11.38 -27.06 5.64
C PRO A 255 10.14 -27.37 4.78
N LYS A 256 9.08 -26.54 4.83
CA LYS A 256 7.92 -26.65 3.91
C LYS A 256 8.14 -25.91 2.58
N PHE A 257 9.22 -25.15 2.43
CA PHE A 257 9.58 -24.46 1.19
C PHE A 257 11.07 -24.60 0.91
N THR A 258 11.41 -25.54 0.04
CA THR A 258 12.79 -25.79 -0.40
C THR A 258 13.21 -24.91 -1.60
N GLY A 259 12.46 -23.85 -1.91
CA GLY A 259 12.61 -23.03 -3.13
C GLY A 259 13.14 -21.60 -2.92
N ASP A 260 13.50 -20.96 -4.03
CA ASP A 260 13.89 -19.54 -4.07
C ASP A 260 12.65 -18.64 -3.88
N ALA A 261 12.68 -17.75 -2.88
CA ALA A 261 11.64 -16.75 -2.65
C ALA A 261 11.37 -15.86 -3.89
N SER A 262 12.34 -15.75 -4.80
CA SER A 262 12.17 -15.04 -6.06
C SER A 262 11.24 -15.76 -7.04
N THR A 263 11.05 -17.08 -6.96
CA THR A 263 10.18 -17.84 -7.86
C THR A 263 8.82 -18.17 -7.26
N TYR A 264 8.64 -18.03 -5.95
CA TYR A 264 7.40 -18.40 -5.28
C TYR A 264 6.16 -17.65 -5.82
N ALA A 265 5.05 -18.36 -5.97
CA ALA A 265 3.80 -17.80 -6.52
C ALA A 265 3.29 -16.58 -5.75
N GLY A 266 3.46 -16.54 -4.42
CA GLY A 266 3.10 -15.40 -3.59
C GLY A 266 3.93 -14.14 -3.86
N ASN A 267 5.12 -14.24 -4.48
CA ASN A 267 5.93 -13.08 -4.82
C ASN A 267 5.45 -12.46 -6.15
N GLN A 268 4.89 -11.26 -6.02
CA GLN A 268 4.29 -10.45 -7.09
C GLN A 268 5.16 -9.20 -7.33
N SER A 269 6.45 -9.39 -7.64
CA SER A 269 7.39 -8.34 -8.05
C SER A 269 7.83 -8.51 -9.50
N LEU A 270 8.39 -7.46 -10.12
CA LEU A 270 8.99 -7.58 -11.47
C LEU A 270 10.12 -8.58 -11.48
N ARG A 271 10.96 -8.60 -10.44
CA ARG A 271 12.04 -9.58 -10.31
C ARG A 271 11.48 -10.99 -10.30
N SER A 272 10.42 -11.23 -9.54
CA SER A 272 9.81 -12.56 -9.47
C SER A 272 9.18 -13.00 -10.78
N LEU A 273 8.47 -12.10 -11.48
CA LEU A 273 7.95 -12.39 -12.81
C LEU A 273 9.07 -12.87 -13.74
N LEU A 274 10.21 -12.15 -13.77
CA LEU A 274 11.34 -12.51 -14.61
C LEU A 274 12.01 -13.82 -14.18
N SER A 275 12.11 -14.08 -12.87
CA SER A 275 12.64 -15.32 -12.31
C SER A 275 11.78 -16.53 -12.72
N LYS A 276 10.45 -16.45 -12.57
CA LYS A 276 9.51 -17.51 -12.98
C LYS A 276 9.56 -17.78 -14.49
N MET A 277 9.83 -16.75 -15.29
CA MET A 277 10.03 -16.88 -16.75
C MET A 277 11.43 -17.38 -17.13
N SER A 278 12.32 -17.66 -16.16
CA SER A 278 13.71 -18.04 -16.39
C SER A 278 14.45 -17.08 -17.32
N THR A 279 14.21 -15.77 -17.14
CA THR A 279 14.70 -14.74 -18.06
C THR A 279 16.24 -14.67 -18.08
N PRO A 280 16.88 -14.80 -19.25
CA PRO A 280 18.32 -14.60 -19.38
C PRO A 280 18.73 -13.19 -18.98
N SER A 281 19.92 -13.03 -18.38
CA SER A 281 20.43 -11.73 -17.92
C SER A 281 19.47 -11.00 -16.96
N LEU A 282 18.84 -11.74 -16.05
CA LEU A 282 17.81 -11.27 -15.10
C LEU A 282 18.11 -9.88 -14.52
N THR A 283 19.32 -9.65 -13.99
CA THR A 283 19.71 -8.38 -13.37
C THR A 283 19.60 -7.20 -14.33
N VAL A 284 20.05 -7.37 -15.58
CA VAL A 284 20.02 -6.31 -16.60
C VAL A 284 18.58 -6.03 -17.03
N VAL A 285 17.82 -7.09 -17.34
CA VAL A 285 16.42 -6.95 -17.78
C VAL A 285 15.56 -6.33 -16.67
N PHE A 286 15.74 -6.79 -15.43
CA PHE A 286 15.10 -6.21 -14.26
C PHE A 286 15.46 -4.74 -14.10
N GLY A 287 16.74 -4.36 -14.21
CA GLY A 287 17.18 -2.97 -14.11
C GLY A 287 16.52 -2.06 -15.16
N LEU A 288 16.41 -2.52 -16.41
CA LEU A 288 15.74 -1.79 -17.48
C LEU A 288 14.23 -1.63 -17.22
N LEU A 289 13.54 -2.69 -16.79
CA LEU A 289 12.11 -2.63 -16.50
C LEU A 289 11.81 -1.81 -15.23
N ALA A 290 12.67 -1.88 -14.21
CA ALA A 290 12.56 -1.06 -13.01
C ALA A 290 12.76 0.43 -13.35
N LEU A 291 13.71 0.76 -14.23
CA LEU A 291 13.90 2.12 -14.73
C LEU A 291 12.67 2.60 -15.52
N LEU A 292 12.11 1.76 -16.40
CA LEU A 292 10.89 2.09 -17.14
C LEU A 292 9.72 2.33 -16.18
N ALA A 293 9.52 1.45 -15.19
CA ALA A 293 8.50 1.61 -14.16
C ALA A 293 8.68 2.92 -13.37
N LEU A 294 9.92 3.26 -12.99
CA LEU A 294 10.26 4.53 -12.33
C LEU A 294 9.88 5.73 -13.20
N VAL A 295 10.21 5.72 -14.50
CA VAL A 295 9.85 6.80 -15.42
C VAL A 295 8.33 6.95 -15.53
N LEU A 296 7.60 5.85 -15.73
CA LEU A 296 6.13 5.85 -15.79
C LEU A 296 5.52 6.40 -14.49
N ALA A 297 6.04 5.96 -13.35
CA ALA A 297 5.59 6.40 -12.03
C ALA A 297 5.86 7.89 -11.81
N VAL A 298 7.07 8.38 -12.07
CA VAL A 298 7.42 9.82 -11.93
C VAL A 298 6.54 10.69 -12.81
N VAL A 299 6.34 10.31 -14.07
CA VAL A 299 5.50 11.05 -15.01
C VAL A 299 4.03 11.07 -14.55
N GLY A 300 3.49 9.92 -14.13
CA GLY A 300 2.15 9.82 -13.58
C GLY A 300 1.97 10.62 -12.28
N MET A 301 2.94 10.56 -11.36
CA MET A 301 2.95 11.34 -10.12
C MET A 301 2.98 12.84 -10.40
N VAL A 302 3.82 13.30 -11.33
CA VAL A 302 3.88 14.72 -11.72
C VAL A 302 2.52 15.18 -12.26
N HIS A 303 1.83 14.36 -13.06
CA HIS A 303 0.47 14.67 -13.50
C HIS A 303 -0.51 14.75 -12.33
N ALA A 304 -0.54 13.72 -11.48
CA ALA A 304 -1.45 13.65 -10.34
C ALA A 304 -1.25 14.83 -9.37
N VAL A 305 0.00 15.19 -9.06
CA VAL A 305 0.32 16.37 -8.24
C VAL A 305 -0.17 17.67 -8.89
N ARG A 306 0.01 17.85 -10.21
CA ARG A 306 -0.50 19.03 -10.94
C ARG A 306 -2.02 19.12 -10.91
N GLN A 307 -2.71 17.98 -10.96
CA GLN A 307 -4.17 17.90 -10.86
C GLN A 307 -4.70 18.00 -9.41
N ARG A 308 -3.81 18.24 -8.42
CA ARG A 308 -4.14 18.23 -6.98
C ARG A 308 -4.78 16.91 -6.54
N ASP A 309 -4.37 15.82 -7.16
CA ASP A 309 -4.77 14.44 -6.87
C ASP A 309 -3.64 13.72 -6.12
N LEU A 310 -3.40 14.15 -4.89
CA LEU A 310 -2.38 13.55 -4.04
C LEU A 310 -2.60 12.06 -3.74
N PRO A 311 -3.83 11.56 -3.52
CA PRO A 311 -4.06 10.13 -3.31
C PRO A 311 -3.53 9.28 -4.47
N THR A 312 -3.80 9.68 -5.71
CA THR A 312 -3.30 8.97 -6.89
C THR A 312 -1.77 9.01 -6.94
N ALA A 313 -1.14 10.16 -6.62
CA ALA A 313 0.32 10.26 -6.60
C ALA A 313 0.97 9.33 -5.54
N VAL A 314 0.39 9.24 -4.34
CA VAL A 314 0.88 8.31 -3.28
C VAL A 314 0.73 6.87 -3.74
N THR A 315 -0.41 6.50 -4.30
CA THR A 315 -0.66 5.14 -4.79
C THR A 315 0.27 4.76 -5.94
N ILE A 316 0.53 5.65 -6.90
CA ILE A 316 1.52 5.42 -7.96
C ILE A 316 2.90 5.11 -7.36
N ASN A 317 3.32 5.86 -6.34
CA ASN A 317 4.59 5.63 -5.67
C ASN A 317 4.63 4.26 -4.95
N ALA A 318 3.52 3.86 -4.32
CA ALA A 318 3.40 2.56 -3.67
C ALA A 318 3.51 1.41 -4.68
N ILE A 319 2.78 1.50 -5.80
CA ILE A 319 2.81 0.48 -6.86
C ILE A 319 4.21 0.39 -7.48
N LEU A 320 4.90 1.52 -7.68
CA LEU A 320 6.30 1.52 -8.08
C LEU A 320 7.15 0.71 -7.09
N GLY A 321 7.05 1.01 -5.80
CA GLY A 321 7.78 0.29 -4.74
C GLY A 321 7.54 -1.21 -4.76
N LEU A 322 6.29 -1.65 -4.96
CA LEU A 322 5.94 -3.07 -5.07
C LEU A 322 6.55 -3.73 -6.31
N LEU A 323 6.56 -3.04 -7.44
CA LEU A 323 7.10 -3.59 -8.69
C LEU A 323 8.62 -3.74 -8.64
N VAL A 324 9.33 -2.75 -8.08
CA VAL A 324 10.81 -2.70 -8.08
C VAL A 324 11.44 -3.32 -6.82
N SER A 325 10.66 -3.69 -5.82
CA SER A 325 11.17 -4.48 -4.69
C SER A 325 11.63 -5.86 -5.19
N PRO A 326 12.75 -6.42 -4.66
CA PRO A 326 13.16 -7.78 -4.97
C PRO A 326 12.10 -8.83 -4.58
N ILE A 327 11.35 -8.55 -3.52
CA ILE A 327 10.26 -9.40 -3.01
C ILE A 327 9.06 -8.52 -2.68
N SER A 328 7.92 -8.84 -3.29
CA SER A 328 6.64 -8.23 -2.99
C SER A 328 5.58 -9.31 -2.84
N TRP A 329 5.45 -9.85 -1.63
CA TRP A 329 4.38 -10.82 -1.33
C TRP A 329 3.00 -10.26 -1.69
N SER A 330 2.04 -11.12 -2.01
CA SER A 330 0.68 -10.70 -2.35
C SER A 330 0.05 -9.84 -1.24
N HIS A 331 0.31 -10.18 0.03
CA HIS A 331 -0.11 -9.37 1.17
C HIS A 331 0.59 -7.99 1.30
N HIS A 332 1.70 -7.73 0.57
CA HIS A 332 2.22 -6.36 0.43
C HIS A 332 1.35 -5.50 -0.51
N TRP A 333 0.55 -6.12 -1.39
CA TRP A 333 -0.31 -5.43 -2.37
C TRP A 333 -1.60 -4.86 -1.79
N VAL A 334 -1.69 -4.65 -0.46
CA VAL A 334 -2.79 -3.89 0.17
C VAL A 334 -2.97 -2.48 -0.43
N TRP A 335 -1.92 -1.94 -1.05
CA TRP A 335 -1.93 -0.71 -1.84
C TRP A 335 -2.78 -0.77 -3.13
N ALA A 336 -3.14 -1.96 -3.60
CA ALA A 336 -4.09 -2.10 -4.71
C ALA A 336 -5.48 -1.57 -4.33
N ILE A 337 -5.88 -1.64 -3.06
CA ILE A 337 -7.18 -1.18 -2.57
C ILE A 337 -7.38 0.32 -2.82
N PRO A 338 -6.52 1.23 -2.35
CA PRO A 338 -6.66 2.65 -2.66
C PRO A 338 -6.57 2.92 -4.18
N GLY A 339 -5.75 2.16 -4.92
CA GLY A 339 -5.71 2.25 -6.39
C GLY A 339 -7.06 1.96 -7.05
N LEU A 340 -7.67 0.83 -6.71
CA LEU A 340 -8.98 0.41 -7.21
C LEU A 340 -10.08 1.40 -6.84
N VAL A 341 -10.10 1.87 -5.60
CA VAL A 341 -11.07 2.88 -5.14
C VAL A 341 -10.94 4.17 -5.94
N LEU A 342 -9.71 4.62 -6.20
CA LEU A 342 -9.46 5.83 -6.98
C LEU A 342 -9.85 5.66 -8.46
N LEU A 343 -9.54 4.52 -9.08
CA LEU A 343 -9.93 4.21 -10.46
C LEU A 343 -11.46 4.11 -10.63
N LEU A 344 -12.14 3.42 -9.71
CA LEU A 344 -13.59 3.27 -9.73
C LEU A 344 -14.29 4.61 -9.53
N GLY A 345 -13.85 5.41 -8.55
CA GLY A 345 -14.40 6.75 -8.32
C GLY A 345 -14.17 7.70 -9.50
N ALA A 346 -12.99 7.64 -10.11
CA ALA A 346 -12.66 8.39 -11.31
C ALA A 346 -13.48 7.96 -12.53
N GLY A 347 -13.64 6.65 -12.73
CA GLY A 347 -14.45 6.07 -13.80
C GLY A 347 -15.92 6.45 -13.68
N TYR A 348 -16.46 6.41 -12.46
CA TYR A 348 -17.84 6.78 -12.16
C TYR A 348 -18.13 8.23 -12.48
N VAL A 349 -17.32 9.18 -11.97
CA VAL A 349 -17.51 10.61 -12.22
C VAL A 349 -17.33 10.97 -13.69
N ARG A 350 -16.37 10.33 -14.38
CA ARG A 350 -16.12 10.58 -15.81
C ARG A 350 -17.07 9.81 -16.74
N ARG A 351 -17.99 9.00 -16.19
CA ARG A 351 -18.85 8.08 -16.95
C ARG A 351 -18.06 7.21 -17.94
N ASN A 352 -16.85 6.83 -17.55
CA ASN A 352 -15.95 6.04 -18.38
C ASN A 352 -16.16 4.55 -18.08
N TRP A 353 -17.07 3.93 -18.83
CA TRP A 353 -17.41 2.51 -18.69
C TRP A 353 -16.24 1.57 -18.94
N GLY A 354 -15.32 1.91 -19.85
CA GLY A 354 -14.12 1.11 -20.10
C GLY A 354 -13.20 1.08 -18.87
N LEU A 355 -13.01 2.23 -18.20
CA LEU A 355 -12.23 2.31 -16.96
C LEU A 355 -12.92 1.57 -15.81
N LEU A 356 -14.25 1.69 -15.70
CA LEU A 356 -15.03 0.99 -14.68
C LEU A 356 -14.94 -0.52 -14.86
N LEU A 357 -15.10 -1.02 -16.09
CA LEU A 357 -14.98 -2.44 -16.40
C LEU A 357 -13.56 -2.96 -16.10
N ALA A 358 -12.53 -2.24 -16.55
CA ALA A 358 -11.14 -2.61 -16.28
C ALA A 358 -10.85 -2.66 -14.76
N ALA A 359 -11.27 -1.63 -14.02
CA ALA A 359 -11.10 -1.57 -12.57
C ALA A 359 -11.88 -2.67 -11.84
N ALA A 360 -13.10 -2.99 -12.27
CA ALA A 360 -13.90 -4.07 -11.71
C ALA A 360 -13.28 -5.45 -11.98
N MET A 361 -12.76 -5.69 -13.18
CA MET A 361 -12.02 -6.91 -13.50
C MET A 361 -10.75 -7.04 -12.66
N THR A 362 -9.96 -5.96 -12.56
CA THR A 362 -8.78 -5.94 -11.68
C THR A 362 -9.17 -6.20 -10.23
N ALA A 363 -10.26 -5.60 -9.73
CA ALA A 363 -10.78 -5.89 -8.40
C ALA A 363 -11.12 -7.37 -8.23
N GLY A 364 -11.76 -8.01 -9.21
CA GLY A 364 -12.03 -9.46 -9.19
C GLY A 364 -10.76 -10.30 -8.99
N PHE A 365 -9.67 -9.97 -9.67
CA PHE A 365 -8.38 -10.65 -9.48
C PHE A 365 -7.80 -10.42 -8.07
N PHE A 366 -7.92 -9.21 -7.53
CA PHE A 366 -7.50 -8.92 -6.15
C PHE A 366 -8.44 -9.50 -5.09
N MET A 367 -9.69 -9.85 -5.42
CA MET A 367 -10.57 -10.61 -4.52
C MET A 367 -10.23 -12.09 -4.52
N MET A 368 -9.86 -12.64 -5.68
CA MET A 368 -9.65 -14.09 -5.84
C MET A 368 -8.24 -14.57 -5.48
N GLY A 369 -7.20 -13.75 -5.71
CA GLY A 369 -5.81 -14.18 -5.56
C GLY A 369 -5.46 -15.38 -6.45
N PRO A 370 -5.62 -15.30 -7.78
CA PRO A 370 -5.60 -16.48 -8.64
C PRO A 370 -4.21 -17.13 -8.76
N HIS A 371 -3.15 -16.45 -8.33
CA HIS A 371 -1.80 -17.02 -8.24
C HIS A 371 -1.74 -18.21 -7.27
N TRP A 372 -2.56 -18.21 -6.21
CA TRP A 372 -2.71 -19.36 -5.31
C TRP A 372 -3.41 -20.57 -5.92
N LYS A 373 -4.00 -20.42 -7.12
CA LYS A 373 -4.62 -21.52 -7.87
C LYS A 373 -3.66 -22.13 -8.90
N MET A 374 -2.48 -21.54 -9.08
CA MET A 374 -1.45 -22.07 -9.97
C MET A 374 -0.58 -23.10 -9.22
N PRO A 375 0.04 -24.06 -9.91
CA PRO A 375 1.02 -24.97 -9.30
C PRO A 375 2.13 -24.17 -8.60
N GLN A 376 2.44 -24.46 -7.34
CA GLN A 376 3.39 -23.67 -6.55
C GLN A 376 4.16 -24.52 -5.56
N GLY A 377 5.32 -24.02 -5.13
CA GLY A 377 6.24 -24.76 -4.27
C GLY A 377 7.16 -25.69 -5.06
N ASP A 378 8.30 -26.04 -4.45
CA ASP A 378 9.32 -26.95 -5.00
C ASP A 378 9.75 -26.65 -6.45
N GLY A 379 9.68 -25.37 -6.85
CA GLY A 379 10.07 -24.90 -8.18
C GLY A 379 9.05 -25.13 -9.29
N LEU A 380 7.83 -25.57 -8.98
CA LEU A 380 6.76 -25.79 -9.98
C LEU A 380 6.43 -24.52 -10.77
N GLU A 381 6.66 -23.33 -10.20
CA GLU A 381 6.47 -22.04 -10.86
C GLU A 381 7.35 -21.85 -12.09
N LEU A 382 8.50 -22.52 -12.15
CA LEU A 382 9.42 -22.51 -13.30
C LEU A 382 8.86 -23.29 -14.50
N THR A 383 7.90 -24.17 -14.25
CA THR A 383 7.25 -25.02 -15.28
C THR A 383 5.95 -24.42 -15.82
N TRP A 384 5.58 -23.23 -15.36
CA TRP A 384 4.34 -22.59 -15.76
C TRP A 384 4.26 -22.36 -17.27
N ASN A 385 3.13 -22.79 -17.85
CA ASN A 385 2.78 -22.44 -19.23
C ASN A 385 2.40 -20.96 -19.36
N PHE A 386 2.16 -20.50 -20.59
CA PHE A 386 1.80 -19.11 -20.87
C PHE A 386 0.63 -18.57 -20.04
N PHE A 387 -0.46 -19.34 -19.89
CA PHE A 387 -1.63 -18.90 -19.13
C PHE A 387 -1.36 -18.88 -17.62
N GLN A 388 -0.59 -19.84 -17.11
CA GLN A 388 -0.17 -19.85 -15.72
C GLN A 388 0.76 -18.68 -15.39
N GLN A 389 1.68 -18.32 -16.29
CA GLN A 389 2.49 -17.11 -16.15
C GLN A 389 1.63 -15.84 -16.13
N LEU A 390 0.63 -15.76 -17.01
CA LEU A 390 -0.25 -14.60 -17.08
C LEU A 390 -1.11 -14.44 -15.82
N ILE A 391 -1.76 -15.52 -15.37
CA ILE A 391 -2.65 -15.53 -14.22
C ILE A 391 -1.85 -15.40 -12.91
N GLY A 392 -0.77 -16.18 -12.80
CA GLY A 392 0.11 -16.26 -11.64
C GLY A 392 0.93 -15.00 -11.38
N ASN A 393 1.13 -14.13 -12.37
CA ASN A 393 1.78 -12.83 -12.21
C ASN A 393 0.83 -11.64 -12.44
N SER A 394 -0.48 -11.86 -12.36
CA SER A 394 -1.53 -10.87 -12.67
C SER A 394 -1.36 -9.53 -11.93
N TYR A 395 -0.91 -9.53 -10.67
CA TYR A 395 -0.75 -8.29 -9.90
C TYR A 395 0.33 -7.40 -10.50
N VAL A 396 1.44 -7.99 -10.96
CA VAL A 396 2.53 -7.28 -11.62
C VAL A 396 2.03 -6.60 -12.89
N TYR A 397 1.25 -7.30 -13.72
CA TYR A 397 0.68 -6.73 -14.95
C TYR A 397 -0.32 -5.59 -14.64
N PHE A 398 -1.17 -5.74 -13.63
CA PHE A 398 -2.08 -4.66 -13.22
C PHE A 398 -1.32 -3.45 -12.67
N GLY A 399 -0.25 -3.67 -11.90
CA GLY A 399 0.63 -2.60 -11.43
C GLY A 399 1.25 -1.83 -12.60
N LEU A 400 1.83 -2.52 -13.58
CA LEU A 400 2.39 -1.91 -14.79
C LEU A 400 1.31 -1.15 -15.59
N ALA A 401 0.13 -1.74 -15.77
CA ALA A 401 -0.98 -1.10 -16.45
C ALA A 401 -1.46 0.16 -15.72
N PHE A 402 -1.47 0.16 -14.39
CA PHE A 402 -1.80 1.32 -13.57
C PHE A 402 -0.78 2.46 -13.74
N LEU A 403 0.53 2.14 -13.72
CA LEU A 403 1.58 3.13 -13.98
C LEU A 403 1.48 3.71 -15.40
N LEU A 404 1.30 2.83 -16.40
CA LEU A 404 1.15 3.22 -17.80
C LEU A 404 -0.08 4.11 -18.00
N TYR A 405 -1.24 3.74 -17.44
CA TYR A 405 -2.47 4.51 -17.53
C TYR A 405 -2.27 5.95 -17.04
N ASN A 406 -1.66 6.12 -15.86
CA ASN A 406 -1.41 7.45 -15.30
C ASN A 406 -0.36 8.24 -16.09
N ALA A 407 0.66 7.58 -16.66
CA ALA A 407 1.62 8.21 -17.56
C ALA A 407 0.97 8.65 -18.90
N VAL A 408 0.03 7.87 -19.42
CA VAL A 408 -0.74 8.24 -20.63
C VAL A 408 -1.63 9.45 -20.38
N LEU A 409 -2.25 9.57 -19.20
CA LEU A 409 -3.01 10.78 -18.83
C LEU A 409 -2.14 12.03 -18.83
N TRP A 410 -0.90 11.93 -18.34
CA TRP A 410 0.08 13.01 -18.45
C TRP A 410 0.33 13.40 -19.91
N TRP A 411 0.60 12.41 -20.78
CA TRP A 411 0.91 12.65 -22.20
C TRP A 411 -0.25 13.35 -22.92
N ARG A 412 -1.48 12.87 -22.70
CA ARG A 412 -2.70 13.47 -23.26
C ARG A 412 -2.89 14.92 -22.80
N SER A 413 -2.62 15.21 -21.53
CA SER A 413 -2.73 16.58 -20.99
C SER A 413 -1.70 17.57 -21.56
N ARG A 414 -0.60 17.10 -22.15
CA ARG A 414 0.36 17.97 -22.85
C ARG A 414 -0.10 18.35 -24.24
N ARG A 415 -0.72 17.42 -24.97
CA ARG A 415 -1.19 17.67 -26.34
C ARG A 415 -2.28 18.74 -26.38
N THR A 416 -3.17 18.77 -25.39
CA THR A 416 -4.22 19.79 -25.27
C THR A 416 -3.69 21.21 -25.00
N VAL A 417 -2.42 21.37 -24.60
CA VAL A 417 -1.79 22.69 -24.38
C VAL A 417 -0.99 23.16 -25.60
N ILE A 418 -0.67 22.25 -26.53
CA ILE A 418 0.19 22.50 -27.71
C ILE A 418 -0.65 22.63 -29.00
N ASP A 419 -1.97 22.74 -28.90
CA ASP A 419 -2.85 22.99 -30.05
C ASP A 419 -3.46 24.41 -29.96
N PRO A 420 -2.78 25.46 -30.46
CA PRO A 420 -3.34 26.80 -30.62
C PRO A 420 -4.17 26.95 -31.91
N GLY A 421 -4.52 25.85 -32.58
CA GLY A 421 -5.07 25.85 -33.95
C GLY A 421 -6.51 26.34 -34.11
N GLU A 422 -7.29 26.49 -33.05
CA GLU A 422 -8.60 27.16 -33.11
C GLU A 422 -8.46 28.61 -32.67
N ALA A 423 -8.04 29.45 -33.61
CA ALA A 423 -8.21 30.89 -33.50
C ALA A 423 -9.69 31.18 -33.19
N ALA A 424 -9.93 31.86 -32.07
CA ALA A 424 -11.23 32.42 -31.74
C ALA A 424 -11.73 33.26 -32.93
N PRO A 425 -13.02 33.14 -33.33
CA PRO A 425 -13.55 33.98 -34.39
C PRO A 425 -13.37 35.46 -34.02
N GLU A 426 -12.70 36.21 -34.90
CA GLU A 426 -12.54 37.66 -34.79
C GLU A 426 -13.91 38.29 -34.54
N ALA A 427 -14.03 39.03 -33.43
CA ALA A 427 -15.23 39.82 -33.17
C ALA A 427 -15.44 40.84 -34.31
N PRO A 428 -16.67 41.00 -34.82
CA PRO A 428 -16.92 41.90 -35.94
C PRO A 428 -16.56 43.33 -35.55
N ARG A 429 -15.67 43.94 -36.35
CA ARG A 429 -15.32 45.37 -36.23
C ARG A 429 -16.56 46.20 -36.51
N ILE A 430 -17.05 46.89 -35.49
CA ILE A 430 -18.11 47.90 -35.64
C ILE A 430 -17.46 49.10 -36.36
N ALA A 431 -17.94 49.39 -37.56
CA ALA A 431 -17.57 50.61 -38.29
C ALA A 431 -18.19 51.83 -37.60
N PRO A 432 -17.50 52.99 -37.54
CA PRO A 432 -18.12 54.23 -37.06
C PRO A 432 -19.21 54.67 -38.05
N VAL A 433 -20.40 54.96 -37.52
CA VAL A 433 -21.52 55.56 -38.26
C VAL A 433 -21.19 57.04 -38.54
N PRO A 434 -21.54 57.58 -39.73
CA PRO A 434 -21.12 58.89 -40.24
C PRO A 434 -21.51 60.10 -39.41
#